data_AF-A0A369PXF3-F1
#
_entry.id   AF-A0A369PXF3-F1
#
_cell.length_a   1.000
_cell.length_b   1.000
_cell.length_c   1.000
_cell.angle_alpha   90.00
_cell.angle_beta   90.00
_cell.angle_gamma   90.00
#
_symmetry.space_group_name_H-M   'P 1'
#
loop_
_entity.id
_entity.type
_entity.pdbx_description
1 polymer ?
#
loop_
_entity_poly.entity_id
_entity_poly.type
_entity_poly.pdbx_seq_one_letter_code
_entity_poly.pdbx_strand_id
1 'polypeptide(L)'
;MFIGEKNKFNGMKKFSLIIIAFFVVLAYANAQQIDYQHIDLEFQKLIDLKWDYERYKNNIQKRDSVFALYKNQSNKIKKAPEIYLSYIKLALKKDRVMPAKETVYYKYVSGTGEYINKSWHKIKKVDLYRVVRYSLFKRDDEILPEDFRGLPVIDEKDYNGYDKTKQGDFKIAIKFLLYNLQLTPQEIKFIKNDNNQLHVLDMKKYLDKYGLSTENKEFIKWAIDYLIKYPKFSLAYLDNAYDVIRYRNLVPRDKELNNSN
;
A
#
# COMPACT_ATOMS: atom_id res chain seq x y z
N MET A 1 -51.76 8.95 64.17
CA MET A 1 -50.90 9.55 63.12
C MET A 1 -49.77 8.57 62.84
N PHE A 2 -49.76 7.96 61.65
CA PHE A 2 -49.16 6.65 61.39
C PHE A 2 -47.63 6.68 61.22
N ILE A 3 -46.91 5.99 62.12
CA ILE A 3 -45.46 5.73 62.02
C ILE A 3 -45.12 4.87 60.78
N GLY A 4 -46.09 4.11 60.24
CA GLY A 4 -45.93 3.30 59.03
C GLY A 4 -45.78 4.08 57.71
N GLU A 5 -46.32 5.30 57.61
CA GLU A 5 -46.25 6.09 56.36
C GLU A 5 -44.87 6.71 56.14
N LYS A 6 -44.17 7.13 57.20
CA LYS A 6 -42.80 7.69 57.09
C LYS A 6 -41.78 6.67 56.56
N ASN A 7 -41.90 5.40 56.96
CA ASN A 7 -41.01 4.33 56.49
C ASN A 7 -41.27 3.94 55.03
N LYS A 8 -42.54 3.94 54.59
CA LYS A 8 -42.90 3.74 53.17
C LYS A 8 -42.35 4.86 52.28
N PHE A 9 -42.43 6.12 52.75
CA PHE A 9 -41.98 7.27 51.98
C PHE A 9 -40.45 7.29 51.78
N ASN A 10 -39.68 6.88 52.80
CA ASN A 10 -38.22 6.74 52.68
C ASN A 10 -37.81 5.55 51.80
N GLY A 11 -38.57 4.46 51.81
CA GLY A 11 -38.36 3.32 50.91
C GLY A 11 -38.54 3.70 49.44
N MET A 12 -39.63 4.40 49.10
CA MET A 12 -39.90 4.87 47.73
C MET A 12 -38.85 5.85 47.21
N LYS A 13 -38.35 6.77 48.06
CA LYS A 13 -37.28 7.70 47.66
C LYS A 13 -35.98 6.97 47.32
N LYS A 14 -35.57 5.99 48.13
CA LYS A 14 -34.38 5.18 47.86
C LYS A 14 -34.53 4.36 46.58
N PHE A 15 -35.71 3.80 46.33
CA PHE A 15 -36.00 3.05 45.12
C PHE A 15 -35.94 3.93 43.87
N SER A 16 -36.49 5.15 43.94
CA SER A 16 -36.42 6.12 42.83
C SER A 16 -35.00 6.57 42.51
N LEU A 17 -34.14 6.74 43.52
CA LEU A 17 -32.72 7.08 43.34
C LEU A 17 -31.94 5.96 42.64
N ILE A 18 -32.22 4.70 42.98
CA ILE A 18 -31.60 3.54 42.32
C ILE A 18 -32.01 3.46 40.86
N ILE A 19 -33.28 3.68 40.55
CA ILE A 19 -33.79 3.69 39.17
C ILE A 19 -33.12 4.81 38.37
N ILE A 20 -33.02 6.03 38.92
CA ILE A 20 -32.36 7.15 38.25
C ILE A 20 -30.88 6.84 38.02
N ALA A 21 -30.16 6.31 39.02
CA ALA A 21 -28.77 5.92 38.87
C ALA A 21 -28.58 4.84 37.78
N PHE A 22 -29.49 3.86 37.73
CA PHE A 22 -29.47 2.82 36.70
C PHE A 22 -29.73 3.37 35.29
N PHE A 23 -30.67 4.30 35.13
CA PHE A 23 -30.91 4.98 33.86
C PHE A 23 -29.75 5.89 33.45
N VAL A 24 -29.08 6.55 34.40
CA VAL A 24 -27.86 7.33 34.11
C VAL A 24 -26.73 6.41 33.64
N VAL A 25 -26.51 5.27 34.30
CA VAL A 25 -25.50 4.28 33.88
C VAL A 25 -25.83 3.69 32.50
N LEU A 26 -27.11 3.39 32.23
CA LEU A 26 -27.56 2.94 30.91
C LEU A 26 -27.42 4.03 29.83
N ALA A 27 -27.70 5.29 30.15
CA ALA A 27 -27.53 6.40 29.23
C ALA A 27 -26.04 6.62 28.91
N TYR A 28 -25.16 6.53 29.90
CA TYR A 28 -23.70 6.59 29.69
C TYR A 28 -23.18 5.39 28.88
N ALA A 29 -23.70 4.18 29.12
CA ALA A 29 -23.33 2.99 28.36
C ALA A 29 -23.77 3.06 26.89
N ASN A 30 -24.96 3.62 26.61
CA ASN A 30 -25.47 3.79 25.25
C ASN A 30 -24.88 5.01 24.52
N ALA A 31 -24.48 6.08 25.25
CA ALA A 31 -23.77 7.22 24.67
C ALA A 31 -22.34 6.87 24.22
N GLN A 32 -21.79 5.73 24.66
CA GLN A 32 -20.49 5.19 24.25
C GLN A 32 -20.57 4.27 23.03
N GLN A 33 -21.68 4.27 22.28
CA GLN A 33 -21.68 3.65 20.96
C GLN A 33 -20.85 4.54 20.02
N ILE A 34 -19.53 4.34 20.05
CA ILE A 34 -18.57 5.01 19.19
C ILE A 34 -19.10 4.94 17.76
N ASP A 35 -19.35 6.10 17.15
CA ASP A 35 -19.70 6.18 15.74
C ASP A 35 -18.45 5.81 14.92
N TYR A 36 -18.30 4.50 14.69
CA TYR A 36 -17.21 3.93 13.92
C TYR A 36 -17.17 4.50 12.49
N GLN A 37 -18.31 4.89 11.92
CA GLN A 37 -18.35 5.52 10.60
C GLN A 37 -17.71 6.91 10.63
N HIS A 38 -17.97 7.70 11.67
CA HIS A 38 -17.34 9.01 11.84
C HIS A 38 -15.82 8.92 11.93
N ILE A 39 -15.29 7.98 12.71
CA ILE A 39 -13.83 7.81 12.87
C ILE A 39 -13.18 7.37 11.54
N ASP A 40 -13.84 6.50 10.78
CA ASP A 40 -13.34 6.12 9.45
C ASP A 40 -13.28 7.31 8.48
N LEU A 41 -14.28 8.18 8.50
CA LEU A 41 -14.27 9.41 7.70
C LEU A 41 -13.13 10.33 8.09
N GLU A 42 -12.74 10.37 9.37
CA GLU A 42 -11.61 11.17 9.82
C GLU A 42 -10.26 10.62 9.40
N PHE A 43 -10.10 9.29 9.36
CA PHE A 43 -8.91 8.67 8.78
C PHE A 43 -8.86 8.83 7.26
N GLN A 44 -10.00 8.75 6.58
CA GLN A 44 -10.08 9.04 5.15
C GLN A 44 -9.66 10.48 4.87
N LYS A 45 -10.21 11.44 5.62
CA LYS A 45 -9.84 12.86 5.50
C LYS A 45 -8.35 13.09 5.77
N LEU A 46 -7.75 12.40 6.75
CA LEU A 46 -6.32 12.47 7.02
C LEU A 46 -5.50 12.03 5.78
N ILE A 47 -5.91 10.96 5.12
CA ILE A 47 -5.24 10.42 3.94
C ILE A 47 -5.44 11.31 2.71
N ASP A 48 -6.63 11.85 2.52
CA ASP A 48 -6.91 12.78 1.43
C ASP A 48 -6.05 14.05 1.56
N LEU A 49 -5.93 14.60 2.77
CA LEU A 49 -5.06 15.74 3.06
C LEU A 49 -3.57 15.42 2.84
N LYS A 50 -3.11 14.23 3.22
CA LYS A 50 -1.74 13.76 2.91
C LYS A 50 -1.53 13.71 1.39
N TRP A 51 -2.49 13.15 0.66
CA TRP A 51 -2.42 12.99 -0.78
C TRP A 51 -2.39 14.36 -1.48
N ASP A 52 -3.23 15.31 -1.06
CA ASP A 52 -3.22 16.68 -1.57
C ASP A 52 -1.91 17.42 -1.24
N TYR A 53 -1.36 17.21 -0.05
CA TYR A 53 -0.07 17.78 0.33
C TYR A 53 1.05 17.31 -0.63
N GLU A 54 1.08 16.01 -0.94
CA GLU A 54 2.03 15.46 -1.91
C GLU A 54 1.75 15.94 -3.34
N ARG A 55 0.48 16.10 -3.72
CA ARG A 55 0.07 16.64 -5.03
C ARG A 55 0.61 18.03 -5.28
N TYR A 56 0.56 18.89 -4.27
CA TYR A 56 0.96 20.29 -4.40
C TYR A 56 2.44 20.54 -4.08
N LYS A 57 3.31 19.52 -3.98
CA LYS A 57 4.75 19.70 -3.68
C LYS A 57 5.45 20.81 -4.47
N ASN A 58 5.05 21.03 -5.74
CA ASN A 58 5.62 22.05 -6.63
C ASN A 58 4.90 23.41 -6.61
N ASN A 59 3.78 23.54 -5.88
CA ASN A 59 3.04 24.79 -5.71
C ASN A 59 3.09 25.19 -4.23
N ILE A 60 4.05 26.05 -3.86
CA ILE A 60 4.36 26.40 -2.47
C ILE A 60 3.12 26.92 -1.72
N GLN A 61 2.39 27.87 -2.30
CA GLN A 61 1.24 28.48 -1.64
C GLN A 61 0.14 27.45 -1.32
N LYS A 62 -0.20 26.58 -2.29
CA LYS A 62 -1.19 25.52 -2.07
C LYS A 62 -0.68 24.46 -1.12
N ARG A 63 0.59 24.07 -1.25
CA ARG A 63 1.25 23.08 -0.38
C ARG A 63 1.16 23.50 1.08
N ASP A 64 1.52 24.74 1.39
CA ASP A 64 1.59 25.21 2.77
C ASP A 64 0.20 25.31 3.41
N SER A 65 -0.81 25.74 2.63
CA SER A 65 -2.21 25.72 3.06
C SER A 65 -2.72 24.30 3.35
N VAL A 66 -2.44 23.34 2.48
CA VAL A 66 -2.84 21.94 2.69
C VAL A 66 -2.05 21.31 3.82
N PHE A 67 -0.77 21.65 3.97
CA PHE A 67 0.08 21.18 5.06
C PHE A 67 -0.47 21.59 6.42
N ALA A 68 -0.94 22.83 6.57
CA ALA A 68 -1.59 23.29 7.79
C ALA A 68 -2.87 22.49 8.11
N LEU A 69 -3.72 22.25 7.10
CA LEU A 69 -4.93 21.43 7.26
C LEU A 69 -4.58 19.98 7.63
N TYR A 70 -3.56 19.41 6.99
CA TYR A 70 -3.09 18.07 7.24
C TYR A 70 -2.57 17.90 8.69
N LYS A 71 -1.69 18.81 9.13
CA LYS A 71 -1.18 18.84 10.51
C LYS A 71 -2.30 19.02 11.53
N ASN A 72 -3.28 19.87 11.24
CA ASN A 72 -4.44 20.07 12.11
C ASN A 72 -5.29 18.80 12.24
N GLN A 73 -5.50 18.05 11.14
CA GLN A 73 -6.22 16.78 11.18
C GLN A 73 -5.43 15.71 11.98
N SER A 74 -4.11 15.60 11.79
CA SER A 74 -3.27 14.72 12.63
C SER A 74 -3.38 15.07 14.11
N ASN A 75 -3.30 16.36 14.44
CA ASN A 75 -3.41 16.84 15.82
C ASN A 75 -4.80 16.57 16.42
N LYS A 76 -5.86 16.72 15.64
CA LYS A 76 -7.23 16.36 16.08
C LYS A 76 -7.28 14.88 16.50
N ILE A 77 -6.72 14.00 15.67
CA ILE A 77 -6.65 12.56 15.95
C ILE A 77 -5.80 12.28 17.19
N LYS A 78 -4.65 12.94 17.33
CA LYS A 78 -3.76 12.77 18.49
C LYS A 78 -4.37 13.26 19.81
N LYS A 79 -5.26 14.26 19.77
CA LYS A 79 -5.88 14.85 20.97
C LYS A 79 -6.91 13.96 21.68
N ALA A 80 -7.44 12.93 21.01
CA ALA A 80 -8.39 12.00 21.63
C ALA A 80 -7.91 10.54 21.52
N PRO A 81 -6.73 10.21 22.09
CA PRO A 81 -6.08 8.92 21.86
C PRO A 81 -6.94 7.72 22.30
N GLU A 82 -7.73 7.88 23.36
CA GLU A 82 -8.63 6.83 23.86
C GLU A 82 -9.66 6.39 22.80
N ILE A 83 -10.20 7.35 22.04
CA ILE A 83 -11.22 7.09 21.01
C ILE A 83 -10.57 6.39 19.82
N TYR A 84 -9.52 6.99 19.25
CA TYR A 84 -8.89 6.48 18.02
C TYR A 84 -8.10 5.19 18.24
N LEU A 85 -7.39 5.03 19.36
CA LEU A 85 -6.67 3.78 19.65
C LEU A 85 -7.65 2.64 19.94
N SER A 86 -8.79 2.91 20.58
CA SER A 86 -9.84 1.91 20.79
C SER A 86 -10.44 1.46 19.45
N TYR A 87 -10.75 2.42 18.56
CA TYR A 87 -11.17 2.12 17.20
C TYR A 87 -10.13 1.26 16.47
N ILE A 88 -8.86 1.69 16.43
CA ILE A 88 -7.79 0.98 15.72
C ILE A 88 -7.62 -0.44 16.28
N LYS A 89 -7.62 -0.61 17.61
CA LYS A 89 -7.51 -1.92 18.25
C LYS A 89 -8.65 -2.85 17.82
N LEU A 90 -9.88 -2.33 17.74
CA LEU A 90 -11.03 -3.10 17.29
C LEU A 90 -10.95 -3.45 15.80
N ALA A 91 -10.57 -2.49 14.94
CA ALA A 91 -10.36 -2.70 13.52
C ALA A 91 -9.30 -3.78 13.26
N LEU A 92 -8.15 -3.71 13.95
CA LEU A 92 -7.07 -4.70 13.86
C LEU A 92 -7.46 -6.08 14.44
N LYS A 93 -8.40 -6.14 15.38
CA LYS A 93 -8.92 -7.41 15.92
C LYS A 93 -9.94 -8.06 14.97
N LYS A 94 -10.73 -7.23 14.26
CA LYS A 94 -11.70 -7.66 13.24
C LYS A 94 -11.04 -8.03 11.90
N ASP A 95 -9.73 -7.92 11.77
CA ASP A 95 -8.90 -8.29 10.61
C ASP A 95 -9.10 -9.75 10.13
N ARG A 96 -9.73 -10.61 10.96
CA ARG A 96 -10.19 -11.95 10.54
C ARG A 96 -11.43 -11.96 9.62
N VAL A 97 -12.13 -10.83 9.49
CA VAL A 97 -13.44 -10.71 8.79
C VAL A 97 -13.48 -9.54 7.80
N MET A 98 -12.59 -8.55 7.92
CA MET A 98 -12.47 -7.50 6.89
C MET A 98 -11.97 -8.13 5.59
N PRO A 99 -12.59 -7.82 4.43
CA PRO A 99 -12.05 -8.28 3.17
C PRO A 99 -10.65 -7.67 3.00
N ALA A 100 -9.63 -8.51 2.93
CA ALA A 100 -8.21 -8.17 2.75
C ALA A 100 -7.90 -7.30 1.50
N LYS A 101 -8.93 -6.87 0.77
CA LYS A 101 -8.90 -6.13 -0.49
C LYS A 101 -9.23 -4.65 -0.37
N GLU A 102 -9.72 -4.15 0.78
CA GLU A 102 -9.95 -2.71 0.93
C GLU A 102 -8.62 -1.96 1.02
N THR A 103 -8.33 -1.21 -0.05
CA THR A 103 -7.11 -0.43 -0.21
C THR A 103 -7.45 1.03 -0.47
N VAL A 104 -6.62 1.93 0.05
CA VAL A 104 -6.73 3.37 -0.16
C VAL A 104 -5.42 3.92 -0.74
N TYR A 105 -5.49 5.03 -1.47
CA TYR A 105 -4.29 5.70 -1.99
C TYR A 105 -3.52 6.36 -0.84
N TYR A 106 -2.32 5.88 -0.57
CA TYR A 106 -1.43 6.44 0.45
C TYR A 106 -0.45 7.48 -0.12
N LYS A 107 0.00 7.27 -1.37
CA LYS A 107 0.91 8.17 -2.07
C LYS A 107 0.22 8.89 -3.23
N TYR A 108 0.58 10.14 -3.45
CA TYR A 108 0.19 10.86 -4.65
C TYR A 108 0.75 10.19 -5.91
N VAL A 109 -0.05 10.23 -6.98
CA VAL A 109 0.33 9.74 -8.30
C VAL A 109 0.24 10.93 -9.27
N SER A 110 1.38 11.50 -9.62
CA SER A 110 1.45 12.56 -10.63
C SER A 110 1.47 11.93 -12.03
N GLY A 111 0.37 12.08 -12.79
CA GLY A 111 0.42 11.87 -14.23
C GLY A 111 -0.74 11.07 -14.80
N THR A 112 -1.19 11.53 -15.98
CA THR A 112 -2.03 10.83 -16.96
C THR A 112 -1.25 9.75 -17.74
N GLY A 113 -0.01 9.43 -17.34
CA GLY A 113 0.78 8.40 -17.98
C GLY A 113 0.21 7.02 -17.69
N GLU A 114 -0.16 6.29 -18.74
CA GLU A 114 -0.77 4.95 -18.71
C GLU A 114 0.10 3.84 -18.06
N TYR A 115 1.26 4.21 -17.50
CA TYR A 115 2.34 3.31 -17.08
C TYR A 115 2.63 3.29 -15.58
N ILE A 116 1.84 3.98 -14.73
CA ILE A 116 2.04 3.94 -13.27
C ILE A 116 1.26 2.77 -12.67
N ASN A 117 1.97 1.83 -12.01
CA ASN A 117 1.32 0.77 -11.26
C ASN A 117 0.60 1.35 -10.04
N LYS A 118 -0.70 1.61 -10.20
CA LYS A 118 -1.55 2.21 -9.16
C LYS A 118 -1.55 1.41 -7.85
N SER A 119 -1.24 0.12 -7.86
CA SER A 119 -1.17 -0.68 -6.62
C SER A 119 0.00 -0.27 -5.73
N TRP A 120 1.07 0.30 -6.28
CA TRP A 120 2.24 0.74 -5.51
C TRP A 120 2.01 2.00 -4.71
N HIS A 121 0.92 2.71 -5.00
CA HIS A 121 0.54 3.91 -4.27
C HIS A 121 -0.61 3.63 -3.29
N LYS A 122 -1.03 2.36 -3.19
CA LYS A 122 -2.12 1.93 -2.33
C LYS A 122 -1.59 1.21 -1.10
N ILE A 123 -2.29 1.41 0.02
CA ILE A 123 -2.10 0.69 1.28
C ILE A 123 -3.38 -0.04 1.62
N LYS A 124 -3.30 -1.24 2.21
CA LYS A 124 -4.47 -1.90 2.81
C LYS A 124 -4.95 -1.07 3.99
N LYS A 125 -6.26 -0.96 4.20
CA LYS A 125 -6.82 -0.19 5.35
C LYS A 125 -6.28 -0.68 6.69
N VAL A 126 -6.15 -1.99 6.87
CA VAL A 126 -5.57 -2.56 8.10
C VAL A 126 -4.17 -2.01 8.37
N ASP A 127 -3.33 -1.95 7.34
CA ASP A 127 -1.97 -1.46 7.44
C ASP A 127 -1.94 0.05 7.61
N LEU A 128 -2.89 0.79 7.02
CA LEU A 128 -3.07 2.21 7.33
C LEU A 128 -3.30 2.42 8.84
N TYR A 129 -4.18 1.65 9.48
CA TYR A 129 -4.39 1.77 10.92
C TYR A 129 -3.12 1.43 11.71
N ARG A 130 -2.32 0.45 11.26
CA ARG A 130 -1.00 0.16 11.86
C ARG A 130 -0.03 1.34 11.73
N VAL A 131 0.03 1.98 10.55
CA VAL A 131 0.86 3.17 10.28
C VAL A 131 0.42 4.36 11.13
N VAL A 132 -0.88 4.62 11.22
CA VAL A 132 -1.43 5.70 12.05
C VAL A 132 -1.10 5.48 13.52
N ARG A 133 -1.37 4.26 14.04
CA ARG A 133 -1.02 3.88 15.42
C ARG A 133 0.48 4.06 15.70
N TYR A 134 1.32 3.62 14.77
CA TYR A 134 2.77 3.69 14.92
C TYR A 134 3.28 5.14 14.86
N SER A 135 2.88 5.90 13.84
CA SER A 135 3.46 7.22 13.56
C SER A 135 2.89 8.27 14.51
N LEU A 136 1.56 8.39 14.59
CA LEU A 136 0.93 9.47 15.36
C LEU A 136 0.91 9.23 16.88
N PHE A 137 0.84 7.97 17.33
CA PHE A 137 0.68 7.66 18.76
C PHE A 137 1.92 7.03 19.40
N LYS A 138 2.65 6.15 18.69
CA LYS A 138 3.86 5.52 19.26
C LYS A 138 5.10 6.40 19.09
N ARG A 139 5.28 7.00 17.91
CA ARG A 139 6.40 7.89 17.61
C ARG A 139 6.12 9.36 17.91
N ASP A 140 4.85 9.70 18.10
CA ASP A 140 4.37 11.07 18.28
C ASP A 140 4.70 12.00 17.10
N ASP A 141 4.84 11.45 15.88
CA ASP A 141 5.11 12.23 14.67
C ASP A 141 3.97 13.25 14.43
N GLU A 142 4.29 14.40 13.83
CA GLU A 142 3.28 15.42 13.49
C GLU A 142 2.42 15.04 12.28
N ILE A 143 2.98 14.25 11.39
CA ILE A 143 2.38 13.80 10.12
C ILE A 143 2.73 12.33 9.88
N LEU A 144 1.97 11.68 9.00
CA LEU A 144 2.29 10.33 8.55
C LEU A 144 3.54 10.35 7.65
N PRO A 145 4.34 9.26 7.65
CA PRO A 145 5.51 9.19 6.80
C PRO A 145 5.12 9.20 5.32
N GLU A 146 6.00 9.74 4.48
CA GLU A 146 5.80 9.80 3.02
C GLU A 146 5.54 8.41 2.43
N ASP A 147 6.30 7.40 2.88
CA ASP A 147 6.12 6.00 2.53
C ASP A 147 5.83 5.17 3.78
N PHE A 148 4.89 4.24 3.67
CA PHE A 148 4.60 3.27 4.72
C PHE A 148 5.56 2.07 4.70
N ARG A 149 6.25 1.85 3.58
CA ARG A 149 7.22 0.77 3.45
C ARG A 149 8.50 1.10 4.20
N GLY A 150 9.07 0.10 4.85
CA GLY A 150 10.24 0.15 5.72
C GLY A 150 9.88 0.38 7.18
N LEU A 151 8.58 0.57 7.48
CA LEU A 151 8.12 0.69 8.86
C LEU A 151 8.05 -0.69 9.51
N PRO A 152 8.45 -0.83 10.79
CA PRO A 152 8.47 -2.12 11.48
C PRO A 152 7.07 -2.73 11.74
N VAL A 153 6.01 -2.01 11.37
CA VAL A 153 4.61 -2.41 11.55
C VAL A 153 3.96 -2.87 10.24
N ILE A 154 4.71 -2.88 9.14
CA ILE A 154 4.25 -3.27 7.81
C ILE A 154 4.98 -4.53 7.37
N ASP A 155 4.23 -5.54 6.93
CA ASP A 155 4.81 -6.67 6.19
C ASP A 155 4.84 -6.31 4.69
N GLU A 156 6.02 -6.00 4.18
CA GLU A 156 6.19 -5.60 2.78
C GLU A 156 5.88 -6.74 1.79
N LYS A 157 5.88 -8.00 2.24
CA LYS A 157 5.55 -9.15 1.38
C LYS A 157 4.13 -9.06 0.82
N ASP A 158 3.26 -8.34 1.51
CA ASP A 158 1.88 -8.09 1.10
C ASP A 158 1.73 -7.06 -0.03
N TYR A 159 2.83 -6.40 -0.40
CA TYR A 159 2.86 -5.29 -1.36
C TYR A 159 3.82 -5.62 -2.51
N ASN A 160 3.36 -6.49 -3.42
CA ASN A 160 4.11 -6.89 -4.63
C ASN A 160 4.66 -5.68 -5.41
N GLY A 161 5.99 -5.47 -5.35
CA GLY A 161 6.73 -4.59 -6.26
C GLY A 161 7.71 -3.61 -5.64
N TYR A 162 7.78 -3.46 -4.31
CA TYR A 162 8.76 -2.58 -3.67
C TYR A 162 9.45 -3.30 -2.51
N ASP A 163 10.73 -3.62 -2.70
CA ASP A 163 11.61 -4.21 -1.69
C ASP A 163 12.78 -3.25 -1.45
N LYS A 164 12.72 -2.49 -0.35
CA LYS A 164 13.73 -1.48 0.00
C LYS A 164 15.12 -2.10 0.22
N THR A 165 15.17 -3.38 0.63
CA THR A 165 16.44 -4.09 0.86
C THR A 165 17.21 -4.37 -0.43
N LYS A 166 16.51 -4.35 -1.58
CA LYS A 166 17.08 -4.60 -2.91
C LYS A 166 17.43 -3.34 -3.69
N GLN A 167 17.47 -2.16 -3.05
CA GLN A 167 17.82 -0.92 -3.76
C GLN A 167 19.31 -0.92 -4.19
N GLY A 168 20.19 -1.55 -3.41
CA GLY A 168 21.57 -1.82 -3.80
C GLY A 168 21.63 -2.74 -5.03
N ASP A 169 20.90 -3.85 -4.97
CA ASP A 169 20.80 -4.82 -6.06
C ASP A 169 20.22 -4.20 -7.34
N PHE A 170 19.30 -3.25 -7.21
CA PHE A 170 18.71 -2.55 -8.35
C PHE A 170 19.72 -1.66 -9.07
N LYS A 171 20.53 -0.88 -8.34
CA LYS A 171 21.62 -0.10 -8.95
C LYS A 171 22.65 -1.00 -9.62
N ILE A 172 22.97 -2.14 -9.00
CA ILE A 172 23.89 -3.14 -9.56
C ILE A 172 23.29 -3.75 -10.83
N ALA A 173 22.00 -4.10 -10.82
CA ALA A 173 21.28 -4.62 -11.97
C ALA A 173 21.26 -3.63 -13.14
N ILE A 174 20.96 -2.35 -12.89
CA ILE A 174 21.01 -1.31 -13.93
C ILE A 174 22.41 -1.24 -14.55
N LYS A 175 23.47 -1.14 -13.72
CA LYS A 175 24.85 -1.09 -14.23
C LYS A 175 25.19 -2.33 -15.05
N PHE A 176 24.80 -3.51 -14.58
CA PHE A 176 25.03 -4.77 -15.27
C PHE A 176 24.33 -4.81 -16.63
N LEU A 177 23.05 -4.44 -16.70
CA LEU A 177 22.29 -4.43 -17.95
C LEU A 177 22.85 -3.39 -18.93
N LEU A 178 23.18 -2.18 -18.46
CA LEU A 178 23.77 -1.14 -19.30
C LEU A 178 25.14 -1.55 -19.88
N TYR A 179 25.93 -2.28 -19.11
CA TYR A 179 27.25 -2.75 -19.55
C TYR A 179 27.14 -3.89 -20.57
N ASN A 180 26.20 -4.82 -20.35
CA ASN A 180 26.13 -6.06 -21.13
C ASN A 180 25.17 -6.01 -22.32
N LEU A 181 24.24 -5.06 -22.33
CA LEU A 181 23.22 -4.89 -23.36
C LEU A 181 23.42 -3.56 -24.09
N GLN A 182 23.40 -3.61 -25.42
CA GLN A 182 23.35 -2.41 -26.25
C GLN A 182 21.91 -1.91 -26.30
N LEU A 183 21.55 -1.07 -25.33
CA LEU A 183 20.20 -0.52 -25.15
C LEU A 183 20.05 0.85 -25.83
N THR A 184 18.89 1.07 -26.42
CA THR A 184 18.42 2.35 -26.96
C THR A 184 18.09 3.34 -25.83
N PRO A 185 18.00 4.65 -26.10
CA PRO A 185 17.62 5.64 -25.10
C PRO A 185 16.28 5.34 -24.41
N GLN A 186 15.31 4.76 -25.13
CA GLN A 186 14.00 4.42 -24.58
C GLN A 186 14.09 3.22 -23.62
N GLU A 187 14.83 2.18 -23.97
CA GLU A 187 15.11 1.03 -23.10
C GLU A 187 15.91 1.45 -21.85
N ILE A 188 16.89 2.36 -22.01
CA ILE A 188 17.64 2.94 -20.88
C ILE A 188 16.70 3.69 -19.93
N LYS A 189 15.78 4.49 -20.47
CA LYS A 189 14.78 5.20 -19.67
C LYS A 189 13.86 4.23 -18.93
N PHE A 190 13.51 3.10 -19.55
CA PHE A 190 12.72 2.05 -18.92
C PHE A 190 13.48 1.43 -17.73
N ILE A 191 14.71 0.97 -17.91
CA ILE A 191 15.44 0.26 -16.84
C ILE A 191 15.88 1.18 -15.69
N LYS A 192 16.06 2.48 -15.95
CA LYS A 192 16.39 3.47 -14.90
C LYS A 192 15.17 3.94 -14.10
N ASN A 193 13.96 3.56 -14.50
CA ASN A 193 12.76 3.93 -13.79
C ASN A 193 12.59 3.04 -12.56
N ASP A 194 12.56 3.64 -11.36
CA ASP A 194 12.32 2.93 -10.10
C ASP A 194 11.03 2.10 -10.13
N ASN A 195 10.05 2.49 -10.96
CA ASN A 195 8.80 1.74 -11.16
C ASN A 195 8.99 0.38 -11.85
N ASN A 196 10.15 0.13 -12.44
CA ASN A 196 10.48 -1.10 -13.14
C ASN A 196 11.50 -1.94 -12.38
N GLN A 197 11.74 -1.63 -11.10
CA GLN A 197 12.75 -2.30 -10.28
C GLN A 197 12.64 -3.82 -10.32
N LEU A 198 11.43 -4.37 -10.18
CA LEU A 198 11.21 -5.82 -10.21
C LEU A 198 11.62 -6.42 -11.56
N HIS A 199 11.18 -5.82 -12.67
CA HIS A 199 11.52 -6.27 -14.01
C HIS A 199 13.03 -6.25 -14.24
N VAL A 200 13.71 -5.20 -13.81
CA VAL A 200 15.15 -5.04 -13.96
C VAL A 200 15.94 -6.05 -13.13
N LEU A 201 15.50 -6.32 -11.90
CA LEU A 201 16.09 -7.36 -11.06
C LEU A 201 15.88 -8.75 -11.66
N ASP A 202 14.68 -9.03 -12.19
CA ASP A 202 14.37 -10.30 -12.85
C ASP A 202 15.20 -10.49 -14.13
N MET A 203 15.40 -9.43 -14.93
CA MET A 203 16.26 -9.47 -16.12
C MET A 203 17.72 -9.77 -15.76
N LYS A 204 18.26 -9.13 -14.72
CA LYS A 204 19.61 -9.43 -14.24
C LYS A 204 19.70 -10.89 -13.77
N LYS A 205 18.74 -11.34 -12.96
CA LYS A 205 18.68 -12.71 -12.44
C LYS A 205 18.59 -13.74 -13.57
N TYR A 206 17.84 -13.44 -14.62
CA TYR A 206 17.76 -14.27 -15.82
C TYR A 206 19.13 -14.43 -16.47
N LEU A 207 19.83 -13.33 -16.74
CA LEU A 207 21.14 -13.36 -17.37
C LEU A 207 22.22 -13.98 -16.48
N ASP A 208 22.14 -13.82 -15.16
CA ASP A 208 23.01 -14.51 -14.21
C ASP A 208 22.81 -16.04 -14.29
N LYS A 209 21.56 -16.50 -14.46
CA LYS A 209 21.19 -17.91 -14.47
C LYS A 209 21.49 -18.60 -15.80
N TYR A 210 21.15 -17.95 -16.91
CA TYR A 210 21.19 -18.54 -18.25
C TYR A 210 22.39 -18.06 -19.08
N GLY A 211 23.16 -17.10 -18.58
CA GLY A 211 24.36 -16.59 -19.23
C GLY A 211 24.09 -15.51 -20.28
N LEU A 212 25.17 -14.93 -20.80
CA LEU A 212 25.20 -13.77 -21.67
C LEU A 212 25.28 -14.12 -23.16
N SER A 213 24.65 -15.20 -23.58
CA SER A 213 24.57 -15.57 -25.00
C SER A 213 23.83 -14.50 -25.81
N THR A 214 24.10 -14.43 -27.12
CA THR A 214 23.42 -13.51 -28.04
C THR A 214 21.90 -13.67 -27.94
N GLU A 215 21.41 -14.90 -27.94
CA GLU A 215 19.99 -15.24 -27.83
C GLU A 215 19.36 -14.72 -26.53
N ASN A 216 20.02 -14.90 -25.39
CA ASN A 216 19.50 -14.42 -24.10
C ASN A 216 19.48 -12.89 -24.04
N LYS A 217 20.50 -12.23 -24.61
CA LYS A 217 20.54 -10.76 -24.71
C LYS A 217 19.42 -10.23 -25.61
N GLU A 218 19.18 -10.89 -26.74
CA GLU A 218 18.08 -10.55 -27.66
C GLU A 218 16.72 -10.74 -27.00
N PHE A 219 16.52 -11.84 -26.26
CA PHE A 219 15.32 -12.05 -25.47
C PHE A 219 15.10 -10.90 -24.48
N ILE A 220 16.11 -10.53 -23.69
CA ILE A 220 15.96 -9.44 -22.71
C ILE A 220 15.64 -8.11 -23.39
N LYS A 221 16.28 -7.79 -24.52
CA LYS A 221 15.96 -6.58 -25.29
C LYS A 221 14.52 -6.61 -25.81
N TRP A 222 14.11 -7.71 -26.43
CA TRP A 222 12.72 -7.92 -26.85
C TRP A 222 11.74 -7.79 -25.69
N ALA A 223 12.07 -8.35 -24.53
CA ALA A 223 11.24 -8.27 -23.34
C ALA A 223 11.14 -6.83 -22.82
N ILE A 224 12.22 -6.05 -22.85
CA ILE A 224 12.18 -4.62 -22.50
C ILE A 224 11.24 -3.88 -23.46
N ASP A 225 11.40 -4.05 -24.76
CA ASP A 225 10.52 -3.44 -25.77
C ASP A 225 9.05 -3.82 -25.59
N TYR A 226 8.79 -5.08 -25.22
CA TYR A 226 7.45 -5.56 -24.92
C TYR A 226 6.91 -4.92 -23.64
N LEU A 227 7.70 -4.88 -22.56
CA LEU A 227 7.31 -4.35 -21.25
C LEU A 227 7.14 -2.83 -21.26
N ILE A 228 7.83 -2.11 -22.14
CA ILE A 228 7.59 -0.69 -22.41
C ILE A 228 6.14 -0.49 -22.86
N LYS A 229 5.61 -1.38 -23.69
CA LYS A 229 4.23 -1.31 -24.22
C LYS A 229 3.22 -1.94 -23.25
N TYR A 230 3.61 -3.03 -22.60
CA TYR A 230 2.74 -3.88 -21.80
C TYR A 230 3.38 -4.27 -20.45
N PRO A 231 3.47 -3.34 -19.49
CA PRO A 231 4.26 -3.53 -18.26
C PRO A 231 3.66 -4.52 -17.23
N LYS A 232 2.47 -5.08 -17.53
CA LYS A 232 1.74 -5.99 -16.63
C LYS A 232 2.25 -7.43 -16.67
N PHE A 233 3.02 -7.79 -17.69
CA PHE A 233 3.53 -9.14 -17.87
C PHE A 233 4.80 -9.36 -17.05
N SER A 234 5.02 -10.59 -16.59
CA SER A 234 6.27 -10.98 -15.94
C SER A 234 7.31 -11.42 -16.97
N LEU A 235 8.59 -11.31 -16.64
CA LEU A 235 9.66 -11.79 -17.52
C LEU A 235 9.54 -13.29 -17.81
N ALA A 236 9.11 -14.10 -16.83
CA ALA A 236 8.89 -15.53 -17.02
C ALA A 236 7.77 -15.84 -18.01
N TYR A 237 6.69 -15.06 -18.01
CA TYR A 237 5.63 -15.18 -19.01
C TYR A 237 6.17 -14.85 -20.40
N LEU A 238 6.98 -13.80 -20.50
CA LEU A 238 7.58 -13.36 -21.76
C LEU A 238 8.58 -14.38 -22.31
N ASP A 239 9.35 -15.07 -21.46
CA ASP A 239 10.27 -16.14 -21.88
C ASP A 239 9.52 -17.28 -22.57
N ASN A 240 8.43 -17.76 -21.94
CA ASN A 240 7.56 -18.77 -22.54
C ASN A 240 6.94 -18.31 -23.87
N ALA A 241 6.58 -17.03 -23.98
CA ALA A 241 6.05 -16.47 -25.23
C ALA A 241 7.14 -16.33 -26.31
N TYR A 242 8.38 -16.05 -25.89
CA TYR A 242 9.52 -15.88 -26.77
C TYR A 242 10.06 -17.21 -27.31
N ASP A 243 9.80 -18.34 -26.65
CA ASP A 243 10.17 -19.67 -27.15
C ASP A 243 9.60 -19.96 -28.54
N VAL A 244 8.37 -19.50 -28.83
CA VAL A 244 7.75 -19.62 -30.16
C VAL A 244 8.56 -18.86 -31.22
N ILE A 245 9.22 -17.77 -30.83
CA ILE A 245 10.07 -16.96 -31.70
C ILE A 245 11.46 -17.61 -31.84
N ARG A 246 12.05 -18.09 -30.73
CA ARG A 246 13.34 -18.83 -30.71
C ARG A 246 13.34 -20.01 -31.67
N TYR A 247 12.24 -20.78 -31.67
CA TYR A 247 12.14 -22.04 -32.39
C TYR A 247 11.36 -21.95 -33.69
N ARG A 248 11.02 -20.74 -34.17
CA ARG A 248 10.24 -20.53 -35.40
C ARG A 248 10.91 -21.11 -36.65
N ASN A 249 12.23 -21.28 -36.63
CA ASN A 249 13.05 -21.78 -37.74
C ASN A 249 13.53 -23.23 -37.55
N LEU A 250 13.13 -23.93 -36.48
CA LEU A 250 13.44 -25.35 -36.35
C LEU A 250 12.52 -26.16 -37.26
N VAL A 251 13.09 -26.74 -38.30
CA VAL A 251 12.43 -27.78 -39.09
C VAL A 251 12.16 -28.96 -38.15
N PRO A 252 10.91 -29.49 -38.08
CA PRO A 252 10.62 -30.69 -37.30
C PRO A 252 11.58 -31.81 -37.72
N ARG A 253 12.19 -32.49 -36.75
CA ARG A 253 13.20 -33.54 -36.97
C ARG A 253 12.70 -34.65 -37.90
N ASP A 254 11.38 -34.81 -38.01
CA ASP A 254 10.71 -35.81 -38.86
C ASP A 254 10.63 -35.40 -40.35
N LYS A 255 11.23 -34.27 -40.74
CA LYS A 255 11.37 -33.81 -42.13
C LYS A 255 12.83 -33.78 -42.60
N GLU A 256 13.69 -34.65 -42.05
CA GLU A 256 14.88 -35.03 -42.81
C GLU A 256 14.40 -35.71 -44.10
N LEU A 257 14.65 -35.02 -45.22
CA LEU A 257 14.40 -35.53 -46.57
C LEU A 257 15.00 -36.93 -46.68
N ASN A 258 14.13 -37.92 -46.90
CA ASN A 258 14.47 -39.12 -47.64
C ASN A 258 14.95 -38.69 -49.04
N ASN A 259 16.19 -38.21 -49.12
CA ASN A 259 16.96 -38.22 -50.35
C ASN A 259 17.57 -39.62 -50.45
N SER A 260 16.70 -40.56 -50.82
CA SER A 260 17.11 -41.82 -51.41
C SER A 260 17.75 -41.52 -52.77
N ASN A 261 19.04 -41.75 -52.89
CA ASN A 261 19.70 -42.18 -54.12
C ASN A 261 20.67 -43.31 -53.75
#